data_AF-A0A945S9J0-F1
#
_entry.id   AF-A0A945S9J0-F1
#
_cell.length_a   1.000
_cell.length_b   1.000
_cell.length_c   1.000
_cell.angle_alpha   90.00
_cell.angle_beta   90.00
_cell.angle_gamma   90.00
#
_symmetry.space_group_name_H-M   'P 1'
#
loop_
_entity.id
_entity.type
_entity.pdbx_description
1 polymer ?
#
loop_
_entity_poly.entity_id
_entity_poly.type
_entity_poly.pdbx_seq_one_letter_code
_entity_poly.pdbx_strand_id
1 'polypeptide(L)'
;MSKTKLMKTLHLMVHPTPRSAEKVEEYFKRWNRHLTEAAADPETALCVLSNSPPEMKTLLAESRRLFGDRCIADPDDWSDATKLLYADMVSQAFTCLNAHSPDNNLYGLWTAQYALRWAEGLKSELDRRGFSYSPSELRVVGFGGMWGGCLTKYVALMSHQLGVSKTPEIMPELCSAAGFPVNGEYLEKFELPHHVWAFLFKANTGVYFAQFMESLKPVCNPPKMVELTINKEDYFIHTGAFNAYFPPDDSRIKGDDQSIAFPVMDGYSVPNVTIFCRHDNYDVFGESVRNANVKLGTNPDIRIHRSMIPYQQAVSLNAYS
;
A
#
# COMPACT_ATOMS: atom_id res chain seq x y z
N MET A 1 17.96 -26.25 24.22
CA MET A 1 17.45 -24.95 23.74
C MET A 1 17.26 -25.07 22.24
N SER A 2 16.02 -24.99 21.75
CA SER A 2 15.76 -24.92 20.31
C SER A 2 16.37 -23.60 19.80
N LYS A 3 17.16 -23.64 18.72
CA LYS A 3 17.70 -22.40 18.12
C LYS A 3 16.54 -21.65 17.47
N THR A 4 16.25 -20.44 17.93
CA THR A 4 15.31 -19.53 17.28
C THR A 4 15.75 -19.31 15.83
N LYS A 5 14.84 -19.48 14.88
CA LYS A 5 15.11 -19.30 13.45
C LYS A 5 14.89 -17.84 13.06
N LEU A 6 15.80 -17.29 12.25
CA LEU A 6 15.71 -15.90 11.81
C LEU A 6 14.99 -15.81 10.45
N MET A 7 13.93 -15.02 10.38
CA MET A 7 13.22 -14.71 9.15
C MET A 7 13.84 -13.48 8.49
N LYS A 8 14.14 -13.59 7.20
CA LYS A 8 14.71 -12.51 6.37
C LYS A 8 13.70 -11.89 5.42
N THR A 9 12.65 -12.61 5.07
CA THR A 9 11.57 -12.11 4.21
C THR A 9 10.21 -12.38 4.85
N LEU A 10 9.35 -11.36 4.85
CA LEU A 10 7.94 -11.47 5.19
C LEU A 10 7.10 -11.17 3.95
N HIS A 11 6.41 -12.18 3.44
CA HIS A 11 5.32 -11.98 2.50
C HIS A 11 4.07 -11.56 3.28
N LEU A 12 3.54 -10.37 2.96
CA LEU A 12 2.33 -9.84 3.56
C LEU A 12 1.20 -9.84 2.53
N MET A 13 0.31 -10.82 2.67
CA MET A 13 -0.79 -11.06 1.74
C MET A 13 -2.07 -10.42 2.27
N VAL A 14 -2.46 -9.29 1.69
CA VAL A 14 -3.55 -8.43 2.19
C VAL A 14 -4.86 -8.71 1.44
N HIS A 15 -5.88 -9.16 2.16
CA HIS A 15 -7.23 -9.44 1.67
C HIS A 15 -7.25 -10.20 0.33
N PRO A 16 -6.69 -11.42 0.29
CA PRO A 16 -6.38 -12.10 -0.96
C PRO A 16 -7.55 -12.89 -1.54
N THR A 17 -8.62 -12.17 -1.88
CA THR A 17 -9.49 -12.61 -2.97
C THR A 17 -9.93 -11.41 -3.80
N PRO A 18 -9.91 -11.53 -5.13
CA PRO A 18 -10.55 -10.53 -5.98
C PRO A 18 -12.04 -10.43 -5.65
N ARG A 19 -12.61 -9.22 -5.78
CA ARG A 19 -14.07 -9.03 -5.70
C ARG A 19 -14.80 -9.58 -6.93
N SER A 20 -14.11 -9.67 -8.08
CA SER A 20 -14.66 -10.24 -9.31
C SER A 20 -14.39 -11.74 -9.36
N ALA A 21 -15.46 -12.54 -9.42
CA ALA A 21 -15.40 -14.00 -9.54
C ALA A 21 -14.56 -14.44 -10.75
N GLU A 22 -14.64 -13.70 -11.86
CA GLU A 22 -13.90 -13.98 -13.10
C GLU A 22 -12.38 -13.89 -12.91
N LYS A 23 -11.90 -13.05 -11.98
CA LYS A 23 -10.47 -12.88 -11.69
C LYS A 23 -9.95 -13.83 -10.62
N VAL A 24 -10.82 -14.53 -9.89
CA VAL A 24 -10.43 -15.38 -8.75
C VAL A 24 -9.48 -16.48 -9.19
N GLU A 25 -9.83 -17.25 -10.22
CA GLU A 25 -9.02 -18.37 -10.68
C GLU A 25 -7.64 -17.92 -11.17
N GLU A 26 -7.60 -16.85 -11.98
CA GLU A 26 -6.37 -16.29 -12.51
C GLU A 26 -5.41 -15.87 -11.39
N TYR A 27 -5.91 -15.10 -10.41
CA TYR A 27 -5.07 -14.60 -9.33
C TYR A 27 -4.69 -15.69 -8.34
N PHE A 28 -5.54 -16.69 -8.11
CA PHE A 28 -5.15 -17.88 -7.34
C PHE A 28 -3.99 -18.62 -8.00
N LYS A 29 -3.98 -18.77 -9.34
CA LYS A 29 -2.84 -19.36 -10.06
C LYS A 29 -1.57 -18.54 -9.91
N ARG A 30 -1.66 -17.20 -10.05
CA ARG A 30 -0.51 -16.29 -9.88
C ARG A 30 0.03 -16.34 -8.45
N TRP A 31 -0.84 -16.26 -7.45
CA TRP A 31 -0.46 -16.34 -6.04
C TRP A 31 0.12 -17.70 -5.69
N ASN A 32 -0.45 -18.80 -6.17
CA ASN A 32 0.09 -20.14 -5.88
C ASN A 32 1.51 -20.30 -6.42
N ARG A 33 1.77 -19.80 -7.64
CA ARG A 33 3.13 -19.79 -8.22
C ARG A 33 4.10 -19.01 -7.34
N HIS A 34 3.76 -17.76 -7.04
CA HIS A 34 4.57 -16.88 -6.20
C HIS A 34 4.82 -17.47 -4.80
N LEU A 35 3.78 -18.00 -4.15
CA LEU A 35 3.87 -18.61 -2.82
C LEU A 35 4.70 -19.89 -2.83
N THR A 36 4.64 -20.69 -3.90
CA THR A 36 5.46 -21.90 -4.05
C THR A 36 6.94 -21.54 -4.14
N GLU A 37 7.28 -20.52 -4.93
CA GLU A 37 8.66 -20.01 -5.05
C GLU A 37 9.16 -19.43 -3.72
N ALA A 38 8.35 -18.59 -3.08
CA ALA A 38 8.68 -17.99 -1.78
C ALA A 38 8.82 -19.03 -0.65
N ALA A 39 8.00 -20.09 -0.65
CA ALA A 39 8.04 -21.12 0.38
C ALA A 39 9.31 -21.98 0.32
N ALA A 40 9.99 -22.05 -0.83
CA ALA A 40 11.23 -22.80 -1.01
C ALA A 40 12.38 -22.25 -0.16
N ASP A 41 12.36 -20.96 0.17
CA ASP A 41 13.31 -20.35 1.10
C ASP A 41 12.85 -20.57 2.56
N PRO A 42 13.61 -21.30 3.40
CA PRO A 42 13.25 -21.54 4.79
C PRO A 42 13.30 -20.28 5.67
N GLU A 43 13.94 -19.19 5.23
CA GLU A 43 14.02 -17.90 5.94
C GLU A 43 12.86 -16.95 5.61
N THR A 44 11.87 -17.43 4.85
CA THR A 44 10.71 -16.64 4.44
C THR A 44 9.46 -17.00 5.26
N ALA A 45 8.72 -15.99 5.75
CA ALA A 45 7.44 -16.16 6.40
C ALA A 45 6.29 -15.59 5.55
N LEU A 46 5.07 -16.08 5.79
CA LEU A 46 3.85 -15.58 5.17
C LEU A 46 2.87 -15.12 6.25
N CYS A 47 2.50 -13.85 6.21
CA CYS A 47 1.38 -13.30 6.97
C CYS A 47 0.20 -13.08 6.03
N VAL A 48 -0.95 -13.68 6.32
CA VAL A 48 -2.20 -13.49 5.56
C VAL A 48 -3.17 -12.66 6.38
N LEU A 49 -3.65 -11.55 5.81
CA LEU A 49 -4.80 -10.81 6.33
C LEU A 49 -6.00 -11.23 5.49
N SER A 50 -6.84 -12.11 6.01
CA SER A 50 -7.96 -12.68 5.28
C SER A 50 -9.07 -11.65 5.04
N ASN A 51 -9.87 -11.94 4.03
CA ASN A 51 -11.21 -11.40 3.90
C ASN A 51 -12.22 -12.56 4.05
N SER A 52 -13.53 -12.27 3.98
CA SER A 52 -14.57 -13.26 4.31
C SER A 52 -15.16 -14.16 3.19
N PRO A 53 -14.63 -14.25 1.94
CA PRO A 53 -15.24 -15.11 0.92
C PRO A 53 -14.83 -16.59 1.04
N PRO A 54 -15.63 -17.52 0.47
CA PRO A 54 -15.42 -18.97 0.62
C PRO A 54 -14.05 -19.47 0.17
N GLU A 55 -13.47 -18.88 -0.88
CA GLU A 55 -12.21 -19.30 -1.49
C GLU A 55 -11.00 -19.08 -0.57
N MET A 56 -11.15 -18.23 0.44
CA MET A 56 -10.11 -18.03 1.46
C MET A 56 -9.77 -19.31 2.21
N LYS A 57 -10.74 -20.21 2.42
CA LYS A 57 -10.48 -21.49 3.08
C LYS A 57 -9.48 -22.33 2.29
N THR A 58 -9.64 -22.38 0.97
CA THR A 58 -8.73 -23.10 0.07
C THR A 58 -7.36 -22.44 0.05
N LEU A 59 -7.32 -21.11 -0.06
CA LEU A 59 -6.07 -20.36 -0.09
C LEU A 59 -5.25 -20.52 1.20
N LEU A 60 -5.90 -20.46 2.36
CA LEU A 60 -5.25 -20.65 3.66
C LEU A 60 -4.77 -22.09 3.86
N ALA A 61 -5.54 -23.08 3.40
CA ALA A 61 -5.11 -24.48 3.46
C ALA A 61 -3.83 -24.71 2.64
N GLU A 62 -3.77 -24.15 1.43
CA GLU A 62 -2.60 -24.26 0.57
C GLU A 62 -1.39 -23.48 1.12
N SER A 63 -1.62 -22.26 1.62
CA SER A 63 -0.59 -21.44 2.26
C SER A 63 0.04 -22.15 3.46
N ARG A 64 -0.79 -22.79 4.30
CA ARG A 64 -0.31 -23.59 5.44
C ARG A 64 0.42 -24.85 5.00
N ARG A 65 -0.01 -25.50 3.92
CA ARG A 65 0.68 -26.66 3.34
C ARG A 65 2.10 -26.29 2.86
N LEU A 66 2.26 -25.12 2.24
CA LEU A 66 3.53 -24.64 1.71
C LEU A 66 4.49 -24.13 2.79
N PHE A 67 4.01 -23.30 3.71
CA PHE A 67 4.86 -22.60 4.67
C PHE A 67 4.96 -23.30 6.04
N GLY A 68 4.03 -24.22 6.36
CA GLY A 68 3.94 -24.85 7.67
C GLY A 68 3.76 -23.81 8.78
N ASP A 69 4.58 -23.90 9.83
CA ASP A 69 4.55 -22.96 10.96
C ASP A 69 4.90 -21.52 10.59
N ARG A 70 5.51 -21.29 9.42
CA ARG A 70 5.83 -19.95 8.91
C ARG A 70 4.62 -19.24 8.29
N CYS A 71 3.47 -19.92 8.16
CA CYS A 71 2.20 -19.32 7.77
C CYS A 71 1.44 -18.83 9.00
N ILE A 72 1.24 -17.52 9.10
CA ILE A 72 0.47 -16.87 10.16
C ILE A 72 -0.71 -16.17 9.49
N ALA A 73 -1.92 -16.57 9.85
CA ALA A 73 -3.14 -16.05 9.24
C ALA A 73 -3.93 -15.30 10.31
N ASP A 74 -4.36 -14.09 9.98
CA ASP A 74 -5.11 -13.17 10.84
C ASP A 74 -4.52 -13.06 12.25
N PRO A 75 -3.21 -12.75 12.37
CA PRO A 75 -2.63 -12.49 13.68
C PRO A 75 -3.38 -11.34 14.33
N ASP A 76 -3.69 -11.42 15.61
CA ASP A 76 -4.40 -10.36 16.32
C ASP A 76 -3.94 -10.35 17.77
N ASP A 77 -3.45 -9.21 18.24
CA ASP A 77 -3.23 -8.96 19.66
C ASP A 77 -4.10 -7.81 20.15
N TRP A 78 -4.84 -8.07 21.24
CA TRP A 78 -5.65 -7.09 21.96
C TRP A 78 -5.32 -7.07 23.46
N SER A 79 -4.09 -7.44 23.80
CA SER A 79 -3.52 -7.28 25.14
C SER A 79 -3.50 -5.82 25.59
N ASP A 80 -3.38 -5.61 26.89
CA ASP A 80 -3.27 -4.25 27.44
C ASP A 80 -1.98 -3.55 27.00
N ALA A 81 -0.89 -4.31 26.77
CA ALA A 81 0.34 -3.77 26.20
C ALA A 81 0.09 -3.17 24.81
N THR A 82 -0.61 -3.89 23.93
CA THR A 82 -0.94 -3.43 22.59
C THR A 82 -1.93 -2.26 22.60
N LYS A 83 -2.87 -2.23 23.56
CA LYS A 83 -3.75 -1.06 23.76
C LYS A 83 -2.98 0.19 24.18
N LEU A 84 -1.94 0.04 25.02
CA LEU A 84 -1.08 1.16 25.43
C LEU A 84 -0.30 1.71 24.22
N LEU A 85 0.27 0.84 23.39
CA LEU A 85 0.92 1.27 22.14
C LEU A 85 -0.04 2.03 21.22
N TYR A 86 -1.30 1.59 21.12
CA TYR A 86 -2.32 2.31 20.37
C TYR A 86 -2.62 3.68 20.98
N ALA A 87 -2.74 3.78 22.30
CA ALA A 87 -2.96 5.05 23.00
C ALA A 87 -1.81 6.05 22.75
N ASP A 88 -0.57 5.58 22.77
CA ASP A 88 0.62 6.39 22.45
C ASP A 88 0.60 6.87 21.01
N MET A 89 0.28 6.00 20.05
CA MET A 89 0.15 6.37 18.63
C MET A 89 -0.94 7.42 18.42
N VAL A 90 -2.08 7.27 19.10
CA VAL A 90 -3.17 8.26 19.06
C VAL A 90 -2.70 9.61 19.61
N SER A 91 -2.03 9.62 20.77
CA SER A 91 -1.47 10.84 21.38
C SER A 91 -0.48 11.54 20.45
N GLN A 92 0.43 10.79 19.83
CA GLN A 92 1.39 11.31 18.86
C GLN A 92 0.67 11.89 17.63
N ALA A 93 -0.32 11.20 17.09
CA ALA A 93 -1.08 11.69 15.95
C ALA A 93 -1.83 13.00 16.27
N PHE A 94 -2.44 13.11 17.46
CA PHE A 94 -3.07 14.36 17.89
C PHE A 94 -2.08 15.52 17.97
N THR A 95 -0.85 15.25 18.45
CA THR A 95 0.22 16.23 18.57
C THR A 95 0.79 16.65 17.21
N CYS A 96 1.12 15.68 16.35
CA CYS A 96 1.80 15.94 15.09
C CYS A 96 0.89 16.53 14.01
N LEU A 97 -0.37 16.07 13.94
CA LEU A 97 -1.31 16.44 12.88
C LEU A 97 -2.16 17.66 13.23
N ASN A 98 -1.90 18.33 14.36
CA ASN A 98 -2.73 19.40 14.90
C ASN A 98 -4.22 18.99 14.93
N ALA A 99 -4.48 17.79 15.45
CA ALA A 99 -5.69 17.05 15.11
C ALA A 99 -6.99 17.57 15.77
N HIS A 100 -6.94 18.73 16.42
CA HIS A 100 -8.10 19.39 17.03
C HIS A 100 -9.06 20.01 16.00
N SER A 101 -8.70 20.08 14.72
CA SER A 101 -9.62 20.53 13.68
C SER A 101 -10.73 19.49 13.43
N PRO A 102 -12.01 19.91 13.35
CA PRO A 102 -13.14 19.04 13.02
C PRO A 102 -13.03 18.38 11.64
N ASP A 103 -12.11 18.87 10.81
CA ASP A 103 -11.78 18.41 9.46
C ASP A 103 -10.68 17.33 9.42
N ASN A 104 -10.16 16.86 10.56
CA ASN A 104 -9.16 15.78 10.57
C ASN A 104 -9.80 14.40 10.42
N ASN A 105 -9.31 13.62 9.45
CA ASN A 105 -9.79 12.27 9.19
C ASN A 105 -9.25 11.28 10.23
N LEU A 106 -10.14 10.72 11.05
CA LEU A 106 -9.80 9.62 11.96
C LEU A 106 -9.67 8.26 11.25
N TYR A 107 -9.95 8.18 9.95
CA TYR A 107 -9.83 6.94 9.18
C TYR A 107 -8.41 6.36 9.20
N GLY A 108 -7.39 7.24 9.12
CA GLY A 108 -6.00 6.83 9.26
C GLY A 108 -5.75 6.15 10.61
N LEU A 109 -6.24 6.75 11.71
CA LEU A 109 -6.12 6.18 13.06
C LEU A 109 -6.86 4.86 13.21
N TRP A 110 -8.09 4.78 12.69
CA TRP A 110 -8.87 3.54 12.66
C TRP A 110 -8.13 2.42 11.91
N THR A 111 -7.56 2.71 10.74
CA THR A 111 -6.80 1.71 9.99
C THR A 111 -5.48 1.34 10.68
N ALA A 112 -4.78 2.32 11.28
CA ALA A 112 -3.54 2.10 12.00
C ALA A 112 -3.74 1.23 13.25
N GLN A 113 -4.90 1.32 13.90
CA GLN A 113 -5.29 0.42 14.98
C GLN A 113 -5.23 -1.04 14.55
N TYR A 114 -5.84 -1.40 13.41
CA TYR A 114 -5.79 -2.79 12.91
C TYR A 114 -4.37 -3.22 12.55
N ALA A 115 -3.63 -2.37 11.86
CA ALA A 115 -2.25 -2.66 11.48
C ALA A 115 -1.36 -2.93 12.70
N LEU A 116 -1.53 -2.14 13.76
CA LEU A 116 -0.81 -2.31 15.03
C LEU A 116 -1.15 -3.64 15.69
N ARG A 117 -2.44 -3.97 15.83
CA ARG A 117 -2.88 -5.26 16.40
C ARG A 117 -2.35 -6.46 15.64
N TRP A 118 -2.40 -6.39 14.32
CA TRP A 118 -1.93 -7.46 13.46
C TRP A 118 -0.41 -7.60 13.51
N ALA A 119 0.32 -6.49 13.60
CA ALA A 119 1.77 -6.51 13.74
C ALA A 119 2.22 -7.07 15.10
N GLU A 120 1.57 -6.66 16.20
CA GLU A 120 1.87 -7.21 17.53
C GLU A 120 1.48 -8.69 17.63
N GLY A 121 0.30 -9.07 17.12
CA GLY A 121 -0.09 -10.48 17.03
C GLY A 121 0.89 -11.30 16.19
N LEU A 122 1.43 -10.73 15.11
CA LEU A 122 2.43 -11.39 14.26
C LEU A 122 3.75 -11.59 15.02
N LYS A 123 4.21 -10.58 15.78
CA LYS A 123 5.40 -10.69 16.62
C LYS A 123 5.23 -11.82 17.65
N SER A 124 4.10 -11.86 18.35
CA SER A 124 3.79 -12.91 19.33
C SER A 124 3.71 -14.30 18.69
N GLU A 125 3.08 -14.43 17.52
CA GLU A 125 2.97 -15.71 16.83
C GLU A 125 4.31 -16.21 16.28
N LEU A 126 5.18 -15.31 15.79
CA LEU A 126 6.54 -15.67 15.40
C LEU A 126 7.34 -16.19 16.60
N ASP A 127 7.34 -15.45 17.71
CA ASP A 127 8.06 -15.85 18.93
C ASP A 127 7.56 -17.19 19.48
N ARG A 128 6.24 -17.35 19.61
CA ARG A 128 5.60 -18.60 20.08
C ARG A 128 6.00 -19.81 19.24
N ARG A 129 6.28 -19.62 17.96
CA ARG A 129 6.67 -20.67 17.01
C ARG A 129 8.19 -20.81 16.85
N GLY A 130 8.98 -20.08 17.65
CA GLY A 130 10.44 -20.15 17.64
C GLY A 130 11.09 -19.42 16.47
N PHE A 131 10.43 -18.39 15.94
CA PHE A 131 10.95 -17.50 14.92
C PHE A 131 11.25 -16.11 15.49
N SER A 132 12.18 -15.42 14.84
CA SER A 132 12.53 -14.02 15.11
C SER A 132 12.84 -13.31 13.80
N TYR A 133 12.98 -11.99 13.81
CA TYR A 133 13.47 -11.22 12.67
C TYR A 133 14.32 -10.06 13.18
N SER A 134 15.20 -9.56 12.31
CA SER A 134 15.92 -8.31 12.53
C SER A 134 15.21 -7.19 11.75
N PRO A 135 14.72 -6.12 12.40
CA PRO A 135 14.01 -5.05 11.70
C PRO A 135 14.85 -4.37 10.60
N SER A 136 16.18 -4.28 10.77
CA SER A 136 17.06 -3.69 9.76
C SER A 136 17.32 -4.60 8.56
N GLU A 137 17.07 -5.91 8.69
CA GLU A 137 17.37 -6.89 7.66
C GLU A 137 16.11 -7.42 6.97
N LEU A 138 14.96 -7.43 7.67
CA LEU A 138 13.70 -7.96 7.17
C LEU A 138 13.24 -7.23 5.90
N ARG A 139 13.09 -7.98 4.82
CA ARG A 139 12.40 -7.54 3.61
C ARG A 139 10.91 -7.83 3.76
N VAL A 140 10.05 -6.84 3.51
CA VAL A 140 8.60 -7.04 3.45
C VAL A 140 8.14 -6.95 2.01
N VAL A 141 7.35 -7.93 1.56
CA VAL A 141 6.79 -8.00 0.20
C VAL A 141 5.27 -8.13 0.29
N GLY A 142 4.58 -7.04 -0.04
CA GLY A 142 3.14 -6.88 0.01
C GLY A 142 2.44 -7.23 -1.30
N PHE A 143 1.35 -7.98 -1.23
CA PHE A 143 0.48 -8.29 -2.37
C PHE A 143 -0.94 -8.65 -1.94
N GLY A 144 -1.88 -8.73 -2.87
CA GLY A 144 -3.28 -9.07 -2.58
C GLY A 144 -4.27 -8.08 -3.18
N GLY A 145 -5.33 -7.75 -2.44
CA GLY A 145 -6.48 -6.99 -2.94
C GLY A 145 -6.45 -5.48 -2.62
N MET A 146 -7.19 -4.72 -3.43
CA MET A 146 -7.48 -3.28 -3.25
C MET A 146 -6.25 -2.37 -3.40
N TRP A 147 -5.82 -2.20 -4.65
CA TRP A 147 -4.79 -1.24 -5.05
C TRP A 147 -5.13 0.18 -4.60
N GLY A 148 -4.16 0.88 -4.02
CA GLY A 148 -4.36 2.22 -3.43
C GLY A 148 -5.28 2.27 -2.21
N GLY A 149 -5.78 1.12 -1.76
CA GLY A 149 -6.59 0.96 -0.56
C GLY A 149 -5.90 0.07 0.47
N CYS A 150 -6.54 -1.05 0.81
CA CYS A 150 -6.05 -1.98 1.84
C CYS A 150 -4.64 -2.49 1.59
N LEU A 151 -4.30 -2.85 0.34
CA LEU A 151 -2.95 -3.33 0.03
C LEU A 151 -1.89 -2.30 0.44
N THR A 152 -1.99 -1.08 -0.09
CA THR A 152 -1.01 -0.02 0.15
C THR A 152 -0.90 0.35 1.63
N LYS A 153 -2.05 0.62 2.27
CA LYS A 153 -2.03 1.11 3.66
C LYS A 153 -1.57 0.06 4.67
N TYR A 154 -1.99 -1.19 4.54
CA TYR A 154 -1.63 -2.21 5.53
C TYR A 154 -0.21 -2.71 5.34
N VAL A 155 0.31 -2.74 4.11
CA VAL A 155 1.74 -2.95 3.89
C VAL A 155 2.54 -1.85 4.57
N ALA A 156 2.22 -0.58 4.31
CA ALA A 156 2.97 0.52 4.90
C ALA A 156 2.90 0.58 6.43
N LEU A 157 1.69 0.43 7.00
CA LEU A 157 1.47 0.55 8.43
C LEU A 157 1.99 -0.67 9.19
N MET A 158 1.74 -1.90 8.74
CA MET A 158 2.27 -3.08 9.43
C MET A 158 3.79 -3.12 9.38
N SER A 159 4.40 -2.80 8.24
CA SER A 159 5.85 -2.71 8.14
C SER A 159 6.42 -1.67 9.11
N HIS A 160 5.79 -0.50 9.23
CA HIS A 160 6.19 0.49 10.23
C HIS A 160 6.11 -0.07 11.66
N GLN A 161 5.02 -0.76 12.01
CA GLN A 161 4.85 -1.35 13.34
C GLN A 161 5.82 -2.50 13.63
N LEU A 162 6.27 -3.23 12.60
CA LEU A 162 7.37 -4.19 12.70
C LEU A 162 8.74 -3.52 12.86
N GLY A 163 8.82 -2.18 12.76
CA GLY A 163 10.04 -1.42 12.92
C GLY A 163 11.03 -1.57 11.77
N VAL A 164 10.58 -2.04 10.60
CA VAL A 164 11.50 -2.30 9.48
C VAL A 164 12.09 -1.00 8.96
N SER A 165 13.36 -1.03 8.53
CA SER A 165 14.03 0.14 7.96
C SER A 165 14.08 0.15 6.43
N LYS A 166 13.86 -1.01 5.79
CA LYS A 166 13.84 -1.14 4.33
C LYS A 166 12.47 -0.78 3.79
N THR A 167 12.41 -0.22 2.58
CA THR A 167 11.15 0.06 1.89
C THR A 167 10.41 -1.25 1.62
N PRO A 168 9.20 -1.43 2.18
CA PRO A 168 8.34 -2.55 1.83
C PRO A 168 8.01 -2.52 0.35
N GLU A 169 8.15 -3.66 -0.30
CA GLU A 169 7.84 -3.80 -1.72
C GLU A 169 6.35 -4.08 -1.89
N ILE A 170 5.72 -3.48 -2.90
CA ILE A 170 4.36 -3.85 -3.34
C ILE A 170 4.48 -4.56 -4.69
N MET A 171 3.74 -5.64 -4.89
CA MET A 171 3.74 -6.47 -6.11
C MET A 171 2.47 -6.22 -6.95
N PRO A 172 2.51 -5.33 -7.96
CA PRO A 172 1.33 -5.01 -8.76
C PRO A 172 0.81 -6.21 -9.57
N GLU A 173 1.70 -7.06 -10.05
CA GLU A 173 1.39 -8.27 -10.83
C GLU A 173 0.58 -9.31 -10.05
N LEU A 174 0.59 -9.21 -8.72
CA LEU A 174 -0.17 -10.02 -7.77
C LEU A 174 -1.39 -9.28 -7.20
N CYS A 175 -1.78 -8.13 -7.77
CA CYS A 175 -2.97 -7.38 -7.41
C CYS A 175 -3.99 -7.30 -8.56
N SER A 176 -5.19 -7.84 -8.35
CA SER A 176 -6.27 -7.87 -9.37
C SER A 176 -6.84 -6.51 -9.77
N ALA A 177 -6.45 -5.47 -9.05
CA ALA A 177 -6.85 -4.09 -9.26
C ALA A 177 -5.65 -3.15 -9.47
N ALA A 178 -4.46 -3.67 -9.80
CA ALA A 178 -3.30 -2.82 -10.07
C ALA A 178 -3.62 -1.73 -11.10
N GLY A 179 -3.21 -0.49 -10.83
CA GLY A 179 -3.50 0.68 -11.67
C GLY A 179 -4.85 1.36 -11.39
N PHE A 180 -5.74 0.77 -10.58
CA PHE A 180 -7.05 1.34 -10.24
C PHE A 180 -6.94 2.82 -9.80
N PRO A 181 -7.84 3.74 -10.22
CA PRO A 181 -9.12 3.52 -10.92
C PRO A 181 -9.00 3.28 -12.43
N VAL A 182 -7.79 3.31 -12.96
CA VAL A 182 -7.54 3.12 -14.39
C VAL A 182 -7.27 1.65 -14.67
N ASN A 183 -8.01 1.07 -15.62
CA ASN A 183 -7.67 -0.26 -16.10
C ASN A 183 -6.45 -0.16 -17.02
N GLY A 184 -5.35 -0.82 -16.64
CA GLY A 184 -4.14 -0.86 -17.42
C GLY A 184 -3.25 -2.06 -17.12
N GLU A 185 -2.31 -2.30 -18.02
CA GLU A 185 -1.23 -3.24 -17.88
C GLU A 185 -0.11 -2.64 -17.02
N TYR A 186 0.39 -3.37 -16.04
CA TYR A 186 1.57 -3.00 -15.27
C TYR A 186 2.83 -3.13 -16.13
N LEU A 187 3.67 -2.10 -16.15
CA LEU A 187 4.92 -2.09 -16.92
C LEU A 187 6.12 -2.31 -16.00
N GLU A 188 6.33 -1.41 -15.05
CA GLU A 188 7.49 -1.44 -14.15
C GLU A 188 7.30 -0.55 -12.92
N LYS A 189 8.19 -0.68 -11.94
CA LYS A 189 8.19 0.10 -10.70
C LYS A 189 9.59 0.54 -10.29
N PHE A 190 9.69 1.66 -9.58
CA PHE A 190 10.94 2.20 -9.05
C PHE A 190 10.81 2.60 -7.61
N GLU A 191 11.83 2.29 -6.83
CA GLU A 191 11.98 2.85 -5.50
C GLU A 191 12.53 4.26 -5.63
N LEU A 192 11.80 5.22 -5.08
CA LEU A 192 12.20 6.61 -4.93
C LEU A 192 12.64 6.85 -3.47
N PRO A 193 13.37 7.96 -3.21
CA PRO A 193 13.78 8.31 -1.84
C PRO A 193 12.62 8.33 -0.84
N HIS A 194 12.95 8.13 0.43
CA HIS A 194 12.01 8.21 1.55
C HIS A 194 10.83 7.21 1.47
N HIS A 195 11.09 5.99 0.99
CA HIS A 195 10.12 4.87 0.99
C HIS A 195 8.88 5.13 0.11
N VAL A 196 9.10 5.74 -1.06
CA VAL A 196 8.05 5.94 -2.07
C VAL A 196 8.30 5.00 -3.23
N TRP A 197 7.26 4.37 -3.75
CA TRP A 197 7.31 3.67 -5.03
C TRP A 197 6.61 4.48 -6.10
N ALA A 198 7.22 4.54 -7.28
CA ALA A 198 6.55 4.92 -8.51
C ALA A 198 6.19 3.66 -9.31
N PHE A 199 4.98 3.59 -9.85
CA PHE A 199 4.49 2.48 -10.67
C PHE A 199 4.05 3.01 -12.02
N LEU A 200 4.57 2.43 -13.10
CA LEU A 200 4.21 2.74 -14.48
C LEU A 200 3.26 1.69 -15.04
N PHE A 201 2.29 2.16 -15.81
CA PHE A 201 1.25 1.36 -16.43
C PHE A 201 0.96 1.84 -17.86
N LYS A 202 0.35 0.97 -18.67
CA LYS A 202 -0.28 1.32 -19.95
C LYS A 202 -1.77 1.11 -19.85
N ALA A 203 -2.57 2.17 -19.95
CA ALA A 203 -4.02 2.07 -19.97
C ALA A 203 -4.49 1.28 -21.19
N ASN A 204 -5.70 0.70 -21.12
CA ASN A 204 -6.30 -0.01 -22.26
C ASN A 204 -6.52 0.88 -23.49
N THR A 205 -6.52 2.21 -23.32
CA THR A 205 -6.56 3.20 -24.41
C THR A 205 -5.22 3.40 -25.10
N GLY A 206 -4.15 2.75 -24.62
CA GLY A 206 -2.77 2.95 -25.08
C GLY A 206 -1.98 3.97 -24.25
N VAL A 207 -2.66 4.84 -23.50
CA VAL A 207 -2.02 5.95 -22.77
C VAL A 207 -1.21 5.45 -21.57
N TYR A 208 0.05 5.87 -21.45
CA TYR A 208 0.88 5.59 -20.28
C TYR A 208 0.47 6.42 -19.07
N PHE A 209 0.55 5.82 -17.88
CA PHE A 209 0.30 6.55 -16.63
C PHE A 209 1.18 6.07 -15.48
N ALA A 210 1.35 6.94 -14.48
CA ALA A 210 2.12 6.70 -13.28
C ALA A 210 1.27 6.94 -12.02
N GLN A 211 1.52 6.12 -10.99
CA GLN A 211 0.97 6.28 -9.65
C GLN A 211 2.08 6.15 -8.61
N PHE A 212 1.97 6.90 -7.52
CA PHE A 212 3.01 6.98 -6.48
C PHE A 212 2.43 6.56 -5.13
N MET A 213 3.14 5.68 -4.42
CA MET A 213 2.70 5.16 -3.12
C MET A 213 3.76 5.28 -2.04
N GLU A 214 3.34 5.72 -0.87
CA GLU A 214 4.16 5.58 0.33
C GLU A 214 4.08 4.14 0.84
N SER A 215 5.23 3.51 1.05
CA SER A 215 5.31 2.12 1.53
C SER A 215 5.91 1.98 2.91
N LEU A 216 6.37 3.06 3.55
CA LEU A 216 6.70 3.07 4.97
C LEU A 216 6.37 4.45 5.56
N LYS A 217 5.23 4.54 6.24
CA LYS A 217 4.69 5.81 6.76
C LYS A 217 3.86 5.55 8.02
N PRO A 218 4.28 6.05 9.20
CA PRO A 218 3.40 6.07 10.36
C PRO A 218 2.21 7.00 10.14
N VAL A 219 1.09 6.70 10.77
CA VAL A 219 -0.15 7.50 10.65
C VAL A 219 0.03 8.95 11.07
N CYS A 220 0.94 9.22 12.02
CA CYS A 220 1.20 10.55 12.55
C CYS A 220 2.07 11.43 11.64
N ASN A 221 2.70 10.87 10.59
CA ASN A 221 3.49 11.65 9.67
C ASN A 221 2.61 12.27 8.57
N PRO A 222 2.86 13.53 8.18
CA PRO A 222 2.22 14.10 7.02
C PRO A 222 2.61 13.31 5.76
N PRO A 223 1.72 13.26 4.75
CA PRO A 223 2.07 12.64 3.49
C PRO A 223 3.21 13.36 2.79
N LYS A 224 4.08 12.58 2.14
CA LYS A 224 5.15 13.08 1.29
C LYS A 224 4.58 13.73 0.03
N MET A 225 5.39 14.57 -0.59
CA MET A 225 5.08 15.19 -1.87
C MET A 225 6.03 14.64 -2.93
N VAL A 226 5.51 14.35 -4.11
CA VAL A 226 6.32 14.09 -5.31
C VAL A 226 6.25 15.33 -6.19
N GLU A 227 7.39 15.69 -6.78
CA GLU A 227 7.52 16.72 -7.80
C GLU A 227 8.12 16.11 -9.07
N LEU A 228 7.43 16.26 -10.19
CA LEU A 228 7.86 15.83 -11.52
C LEU A 228 8.27 17.07 -12.33
N THR A 229 9.39 16.98 -13.03
CA THR A 229 9.75 17.96 -14.06
C THR A 229 9.19 17.47 -15.39
N ILE A 230 8.07 18.05 -15.82
CA ILE A 230 7.33 17.66 -17.01
C ILE A 230 6.51 18.85 -17.51
N ASN A 231 6.45 19.08 -18.83
CA ASN A 231 5.70 20.22 -19.34
C ASN A 231 4.20 19.98 -19.18
N LYS A 232 3.47 21.04 -18.87
CA LYS A 232 2.00 20.98 -18.69
C LYS A 232 1.24 20.41 -19.90
N GLU A 233 1.75 20.64 -21.11
CA GLU A 233 1.16 20.13 -22.34
C GLU A 233 1.41 18.63 -22.56
N ASP A 234 2.36 18.03 -21.83
CA ASP A 234 2.74 16.63 -21.95
C ASP A 234 1.98 15.71 -20.98
N TYR A 235 1.20 16.26 -20.03
CA TYR A 235 0.47 15.47 -19.05
C TYR A 235 -0.98 15.90 -18.81
N PHE A 236 -1.76 14.96 -18.26
CA PHE A 236 -2.99 15.28 -17.54
C PHE A 236 -3.07 14.45 -16.26
N ILE A 237 -3.91 14.89 -15.33
CA ILE A 237 -4.03 14.28 -14.02
C ILE A 237 -5.43 13.74 -13.85
N HIS A 238 -5.52 12.58 -13.23
CA HIS A 238 -6.74 12.11 -12.63
C HIS A 238 -6.51 11.86 -11.15
N THR A 239 -7.39 12.38 -10.32
CA THR A 239 -7.44 12.06 -8.90
C THR A 239 -8.56 11.07 -8.64
N GLY A 240 -8.14 9.84 -8.34
CA GLY A 240 -9.04 8.80 -7.89
C GLY A 240 -9.21 8.91 -6.38
N ALA A 241 -10.44 8.83 -5.90
CA ALA A 241 -10.65 8.69 -4.47
C ALA A 241 -10.02 7.38 -3.97
N PHE A 242 -9.28 7.42 -2.86
CA PHE A 242 -8.82 6.19 -2.19
C PHE A 242 -10.00 5.40 -1.59
N ASN A 243 -11.19 6.00 -1.53
CA ASN A 243 -12.49 5.37 -1.24
C ASN A 243 -13.64 6.25 -1.81
N ALA A 244 -14.74 5.70 -2.34
CA ALA A 244 -15.82 6.45 -3.02
C ALA A 244 -16.54 7.50 -2.17
N TYR A 245 -16.32 7.52 -0.86
CA TYR A 245 -16.94 8.48 0.05
C TYR A 245 -16.14 9.77 0.22
N PHE A 246 -14.90 9.82 -0.28
CA PHE A 246 -14.10 11.03 -0.27
C PHE A 246 -14.08 11.62 -1.67
N PRO A 247 -14.66 12.81 -1.91
CA PRO A 247 -14.35 13.51 -3.14
C PRO A 247 -12.82 13.71 -3.18
N PRO A 248 -12.16 13.46 -4.32
CA PRO A 248 -10.75 13.80 -4.45
C PRO A 248 -10.56 15.28 -4.16
N ASP A 249 -9.57 15.62 -3.33
CA ASP A 249 -9.15 16.99 -3.06
C ASP A 249 -7.85 17.28 -3.82
N ASP A 250 -7.99 18.08 -4.86
CA ASP A 250 -6.89 18.44 -5.76
C ASP A 250 -6.21 19.74 -5.33
N SER A 251 -6.63 20.38 -4.24
CA SER A 251 -6.10 21.68 -3.78
C SER A 251 -4.60 21.69 -3.48
N ARG A 252 -4.03 20.50 -3.27
CA ARG A 252 -2.61 20.27 -2.99
C ARG A 252 -1.78 19.97 -4.22
N ILE A 253 -2.43 19.78 -5.36
CA ILE A 253 -1.76 19.62 -6.64
C ILE A 253 -1.40 21.01 -7.13
N LYS A 254 -0.11 21.27 -7.26
CA LYS A 254 0.42 22.55 -7.71
C LYS A 254 1.34 22.29 -8.88
N GLY A 255 1.20 23.05 -9.95
CA GLY A 255 2.11 22.97 -11.07
C GLY A 255 2.32 24.33 -11.70
N ASP A 256 3.43 24.46 -12.39
CA ASP A 256 3.71 25.53 -13.33
C ASP A 256 3.84 24.93 -14.74
N ASP A 257 4.43 25.66 -15.67
CA ASP A 257 4.55 25.20 -17.06
C ASP A 257 5.54 24.02 -17.23
N GLN A 258 6.44 23.80 -16.26
CA GLN A 258 7.55 22.85 -16.36
C GLN A 258 7.59 21.81 -15.25
N SER A 259 6.71 21.93 -14.25
CA SER A 259 6.72 21.04 -13.10
C SER A 259 5.33 20.85 -12.50
N ILE A 260 5.19 19.72 -11.82
CA ILE A 260 4.01 19.44 -11.02
C ILE A 260 4.40 18.76 -9.71
N ALA A 261 3.86 19.27 -8.61
CA ALA A 261 3.94 18.72 -7.28
C ALA A 261 2.56 18.24 -6.77
N PHE A 262 2.52 17.05 -6.17
CA PHE A 262 1.30 16.46 -5.63
C PHE A 262 1.61 15.53 -4.44
N PRO A 263 0.64 15.30 -3.53
CA PRO A 263 0.84 14.39 -2.40
C PRO A 263 0.89 12.93 -2.87
N VAL A 264 1.73 12.13 -2.20
CA VAL A 264 1.88 10.70 -2.47
C VAL A 264 0.76 9.92 -1.77
N MET A 265 0.16 8.95 -2.46
CA MET A 265 -0.90 8.14 -1.90
C MET A 265 -0.39 7.28 -0.73
N ASP A 266 -1.14 7.29 0.38
CA ASP A 266 -0.89 6.42 1.54
C ASP A 266 -2.05 5.44 1.84
N GLY A 267 -3.13 5.52 1.05
CA GLY A 267 -4.30 4.64 1.14
C GLY A 267 -5.27 4.95 2.28
N TYR A 268 -5.09 6.06 3.00
CA TYR A 268 -6.03 6.48 4.05
C TYR A 268 -6.20 8.00 4.21
N SER A 269 -5.25 8.81 3.74
CA SER A 269 -5.31 10.26 3.83
C SER A 269 -5.22 10.94 2.45
N VAL A 270 -4.42 10.40 1.54
CA VAL A 270 -4.19 11.02 0.23
C VAL A 270 -4.93 10.26 -0.89
N PRO A 271 -5.63 10.95 -1.82
CA PRO A 271 -6.21 10.34 -3.01
C PRO A 271 -5.16 9.68 -3.91
N ASN A 272 -5.61 8.75 -4.74
CA ASN A 272 -4.75 8.16 -5.76
C ASN A 272 -4.55 9.17 -6.91
N VAL A 273 -3.44 9.89 -6.89
CA VAL A 273 -3.04 10.80 -7.97
C VAL A 273 -2.42 9.99 -9.10
N THR A 274 -3.09 10.00 -10.25
CA THR A 274 -2.64 9.34 -11.49
C THR A 274 -2.20 10.39 -12.49
N ILE A 275 -0.94 10.31 -12.93
CA ILE A 275 -0.38 11.20 -13.96
C ILE A 275 -0.36 10.44 -15.28
N PHE A 276 -0.93 11.00 -16.33
CA PHE A 276 -0.95 10.41 -17.67
C PHE A 276 -0.04 11.15 -18.63
N CYS A 277 0.59 10.42 -19.55
CA CYS A 277 1.35 10.96 -20.67
C CYS A 277 0.42 11.26 -21.86
N ARG A 278 0.36 12.51 -22.35
CA ARG A 278 -0.54 12.88 -23.46
C ARG A 278 -0.10 12.36 -24.83
N HIS A 279 1.20 12.22 -25.07
CA HIS A 279 1.76 12.01 -26.42
C HIS A 279 2.30 10.61 -26.68
N ASP A 280 1.93 9.61 -25.86
CA ASP A 280 2.40 8.22 -25.97
C ASP A 280 3.94 8.08 -25.99
N ASN A 281 4.66 9.09 -25.49
CA ASN A 281 6.12 9.08 -25.42
C ASN A 281 6.56 8.50 -24.08
N TYR A 282 6.65 7.17 -24.05
CA TYR A 282 7.02 6.42 -22.86
C TYR A 282 8.38 6.83 -22.29
N ASP A 283 9.38 7.03 -23.15
CA ASP A 283 10.75 7.21 -22.69
C ASP A 283 10.90 8.51 -21.90
N VAL A 284 10.37 9.63 -22.43
CA VAL A 284 10.39 10.93 -21.75
C VAL A 284 9.55 10.92 -20.47
N PHE A 285 8.37 10.30 -20.53
CA PHE A 285 7.49 10.20 -19.37
C PHE A 285 8.10 9.33 -18.26
N GLY A 286 8.63 8.16 -18.64
CA GLY A 286 9.30 7.23 -17.74
C GLY A 286 10.54 7.83 -17.11
N GLU A 287 11.35 8.58 -17.86
CA GLU A 287 12.49 9.33 -17.31
C GLU A 287 12.04 10.38 -16.29
N SER A 288 10.99 11.14 -16.58
CA SER A 288 10.42 12.12 -15.66
C SER A 288 9.95 11.48 -14.35
N VAL A 289 9.33 10.30 -14.43
CA VAL A 289 8.85 9.51 -13.28
C VAL A 289 10.02 8.93 -12.47
N ARG A 290 11.07 8.42 -13.12
CA ARG A 290 12.27 7.91 -12.44
C ARG A 290 13.05 9.01 -11.72
N ASN A 291 13.06 10.22 -12.29
CA ASN A 291 13.75 11.39 -11.74
C ASN A 291 12.87 12.22 -10.80
N ALA A 292 11.71 11.69 -10.41
CA ALA A 292 10.79 12.34 -9.48
C ALA A 292 11.49 12.73 -8.18
N ASN A 293 11.34 13.99 -7.77
CA ASN A 293 11.87 14.47 -6.51
C ASN A 293 10.86 14.23 -5.38
N VAL A 294 11.27 13.52 -4.33
CA VAL A 294 10.43 13.25 -3.16
C VAL A 294 10.78 14.22 -2.04
N LYS A 295 9.83 15.09 -1.68
CA LYS A 295 9.96 16.02 -0.55
C LYS A 295 9.20 15.46 0.65
N LEU A 296 9.80 15.58 1.83
CA LEU A 296 9.08 15.33 3.08
C LEU A 296 7.89 16.29 3.18
N GLY A 297 6.73 15.77 3.58
CA GLY A 297 5.59 16.62 3.86
C GLY A 297 5.93 17.58 4.99
N THR A 298 5.82 18.89 4.74
CA THR A 298 5.76 19.88 5.82
C THR A 298 4.33 19.92 6.33
N ASN A 299 4.13 20.04 7.65
CA ASN A 299 2.82 19.97 8.30
C ASN A 299 1.77 20.80 7.53
N PRO A 300 0.83 20.18 6.80
CA PRO A 300 -0.16 20.91 6.03
C PRO A 300 -1.45 21.01 6.85
N ASP A 301 -2.28 21.99 6.57
CA ASP A 301 -3.70 21.95 6.97
C ASP A 301 -4.34 20.68 6.38
N ILE A 302 -4.26 19.54 7.08
CA ILE A 302 -4.87 18.26 6.71
C ILE A 302 -6.36 18.37 6.98
N ARG A 303 -7.08 18.90 6.00
CA ARG A 303 -8.53 18.76 5.91
C ARG A 303 -8.81 17.51 5.10
N ILE A 304 -9.18 16.44 5.78
CA ILE A 304 -9.63 15.20 5.14
C ILE A 304 -10.89 14.75 5.87
N HIS A 305 -11.99 14.69 5.14
CA HIS A 305 -13.34 14.53 5.68
C HIS A 305 -13.64 13.12 6.25
N ARG A 306 -14.78 12.99 6.95
CA ARG A 306 -15.17 11.88 7.84
C ARG A 306 -15.87 10.69 7.12
N SER A 307 -15.71 9.49 7.71
CA SER A 307 -16.63 8.32 7.72
C SER A 307 -16.26 7.04 6.92
N MET A 308 -16.92 5.91 7.26
CA MET A 308 -16.45 4.52 7.13
C MET A 308 -17.11 3.70 6.00
N ILE A 309 -16.36 2.66 5.55
CA ILE A 309 -16.70 1.49 4.69
C ILE A 309 -16.37 1.68 3.18
N PRO A 310 -15.84 0.67 2.43
CA PRO A 310 -15.26 0.85 1.10
C PRO A 310 -16.14 0.42 -0.09
N TYR A 311 -16.46 1.37 -0.96
CA TYR A 311 -16.86 1.14 -2.37
C TYR A 311 -16.01 2.08 -3.25
N GLN A 312 -15.65 1.73 -4.48
CA GLN A 312 -14.88 2.58 -5.40
C GLN A 312 -15.46 2.40 -6.81
N GLN A 313 -15.80 3.50 -7.52
CA GLN A 313 -16.39 3.46 -8.86
C GLN A 313 -15.30 3.58 -9.93
N ALA A 314 -15.38 2.76 -10.98
CA ALA A 314 -14.44 2.82 -12.12
C ALA A 314 -14.67 4.09 -12.97
N VAL A 315 -13.59 4.62 -13.57
CA VAL A 315 -13.64 5.84 -14.39
C VAL A 315 -13.54 5.49 -15.88
N SER A 316 -14.38 6.14 -16.71
CA SER A 316 -14.32 6.05 -18.17
C SER A 316 -13.35 7.11 -18.71
N LEU A 317 -12.31 6.68 -19.44
CA LEU A 317 -11.33 7.58 -20.06
C LEU A 317 -11.85 8.27 -21.34
N ASN A 318 -13.04 7.92 -21.84
CA ASN A 318 -13.64 8.50 -23.06
C ASN A 318 -13.99 10.00 -22.95
N ALA A 319 -13.77 10.62 -21.78
CA ALA A 319 -13.95 12.06 -21.58
C ALA A 319 -12.69 12.88 -21.89
N TYR A 320 -11.56 12.24 -22.20
CA TYR A 320 -10.25 12.89 -22.34
C TYR A 320 -9.54 12.58 -23.68
N SER A 321 -10.25 11.95 -24.62
CA SER A 321 -9.83 11.77 -26.02
C SER A 321 -10.25 12.95 -26.89
#